data_AF-A0A8H6MSQ9-F1
#
_entry.id   AF-A0A8H6MSQ9-F1
#
_cell.length_a   1.000
_cell.length_b   1.000
_cell.length_c   1.000
_cell.angle_alpha   90.00
_cell.angle_beta   90.00
_cell.angle_gamma   90.00
#
_symmetry.space_group_name_H-M   'P 1'
#
loop_
_entity.id
_entity.type
_entity.pdbx_description
1 polymer ?
#
loop_
_entity_poly.entity_id
_entity_poly.type
_entity_poly.pdbx_seq_one_letter_code
_entity_poly.pdbx_strand_id
1 'polypeptide(L)'
;MRSPAVTALSHDDEGVSRSLSIVGALYACRNPQVLRISARERRDVMVTWLRHKAAVEGELETPDAAATKGRFRGVFLSSLLLAVVELMAGKDDGSFQVWLARVSNFVRLHAERRGMELWTPFERDLIRFFRFLDLLSAISRREMPVEPQVAPEPWPARPPELESTPEAGETPDAVRIDAMLSTMWEWAVLQRRIHDWIALAEGQHLSPPETPDGSEASSREQVGLRVQGLDIVCEATALQSRMITNLSRLSLEPEPEPGPSIGPYYRWVLTGVTHNLRHPAWQSLGCELPVMPPPALHEQALAALGCVETLVGSLGLDIAMYLPFADFVGREMGTEAERARMLRFLDVVKGKGFDLADDYRTYLVELWEAVGPWEVSAVF
;
A
#
# COMPACT_ATOMS: atom_id res chain seq x y z
N MET A 1 16.48 -0.01 -1.12
CA MET A 1 17.40 1.07 -0.67
C MET A 1 18.84 0.63 -0.40
N ARG A 2 19.12 -0.63 -0.03
CA ARG A 2 20.48 -1.13 0.29
C ARG A 2 21.24 -1.72 -0.92
N SER A 3 20.80 -1.45 -2.14
CA SER A 3 21.38 -2.04 -3.35
C SER A 3 22.73 -1.38 -3.68
N PRO A 4 23.74 -2.13 -4.17
CA PRO A 4 24.99 -1.57 -4.67
C PRO A 4 24.79 -0.47 -5.72
N ALA A 5 23.71 -0.54 -6.50
CA ALA A 5 23.36 0.47 -7.49
C ALA A 5 22.97 1.82 -6.85
N VAL A 6 22.31 1.81 -5.69
CA VAL A 6 22.00 3.04 -4.93
C VAL A 6 23.29 3.65 -4.39
N THR A 7 24.19 2.83 -3.86
CA THR A 7 25.49 3.31 -3.35
C THR A 7 26.34 3.90 -4.46
N ALA A 8 26.48 3.22 -5.59
CA ALA A 8 27.21 3.73 -6.75
C ALA A 8 26.62 5.07 -7.23
N LEU A 9 25.30 5.12 -7.43
CA LEU A 9 24.65 6.34 -7.90
C LEU A 9 24.76 7.49 -6.88
N SER A 10 24.83 7.20 -5.57
CA SER A 10 25.04 8.22 -4.55
C SER A 10 26.44 8.84 -4.55
N HIS A 11 27.43 8.16 -5.11
CA HIS A 11 28.77 8.71 -5.33
C HIS A 11 28.84 9.53 -6.61
N ASP A 12 28.08 9.14 -7.63
CA ASP A 12 28.12 9.75 -8.96
C ASP A 12 27.16 10.94 -9.13
N ASP A 13 26.07 10.99 -8.36
CA ASP A 13 25.03 12.02 -8.44
C ASP A 13 24.88 12.79 -7.11
N GLU A 14 25.19 14.09 -7.14
CA GLU A 14 25.10 14.97 -5.96
C GLU A 14 23.67 15.08 -5.41
N GLY A 15 22.66 15.04 -6.29
CA GLY A 15 21.25 15.09 -5.90
C GLY A 15 20.85 13.86 -5.09
N VAL A 16 21.29 12.67 -5.51
CA VAL A 16 21.07 11.43 -4.77
C VAL A 16 21.81 11.45 -3.44
N SER A 17 23.09 11.84 -3.43
CA SER A 17 23.90 11.96 -2.22
C SER A 17 23.25 12.86 -1.16
N ARG A 18 22.74 14.02 -1.62
CA ARG A 18 22.03 14.98 -0.78
C ARG A 18 20.70 14.43 -0.27
N SER A 19 19.94 13.74 -1.11
CA SER A 19 18.67 13.10 -0.73
C SER A 19 18.88 12.04 0.36
N LEU A 20 19.89 11.17 0.22
CA LEU A 20 20.25 10.18 1.25
C LEU A 20 20.68 10.84 2.56
N SER A 21 21.47 11.91 2.47
CA SER A 21 21.89 12.68 3.65
C SER A 21 20.69 13.29 4.38
N ILE A 22 19.71 13.83 3.66
CA ILE A 22 18.46 14.36 4.24
C ILE A 22 17.66 13.26 4.93
N VAL A 23 17.47 12.10 4.27
CA VAL A 23 16.78 10.95 4.87
C VAL A 23 17.45 10.53 6.17
N GLY A 24 18.78 10.36 6.17
CA GLY A 24 19.54 9.99 7.36
C GLY A 24 19.47 11.05 8.47
N ALA A 25 19.59 12.34 8.10
CA ALA A 25 19.50 13.44 9.06
C ALA A 25 18.12 13.53 9.71
N LEU A 26 17.03 13.39 8.94
CA LEU A 26 15.67 13.41 9.47
C LEU A 26 15.36 12.19 10.32
N TYR A 27 15.82 11.01 9.91
CA TYR A 27 15.76 9.80 10.73
C TYR A 27 16.46 10.00 12.08
N ALA A 28 17.67 10.55 12.07
CA ALA A 28 18.40 10.86 13.30
C ALA A 28 17.70 11.95 14.14
N CYS A 29 17.03 12.93 13.50
CA CYS A 29 16.27 13.98 14.21
C CYS A 29 15.04 13.43 14.93
N ARG A 30 14.40 12.40 14.36
CA ARG A 30 13.18 11.77 14.88
C ARG A 30 13.48 10.62 15.84
N ASN A 31 14.68 10.03 15.76
CA ASN A 31 15.08 8.92 16.61
C ASN A 31 16.13 9.35 17.65
N PRO A 32 15.71 9.76 18.87
CA PRO A 32 16.61 10.24 19.91
C PRO A 32 17.54 9.15 20.46
N GLN A 33 17.26 7.87 20.18
CA GLN A 33 18.15 6.75 20.54
C GLN A 33 19.35 6.64 19.61
N VAL A 34 19.23 7.15 18.37
CA VAL A 34 20.29 7.10 17.36
C VAL A 34 21.24 8.28 17.52
N LEU A 35 20.70 9.51 17.60
CA LEU A 35 21.52 10.70 17.77
C LEU A 35 20.75 11.80 18.51
N ARG A 36 21.38 12.43 19.50
CA ARG A 36 20.82 13.60 20.17
C ARG A 36 21.10 14.84 19.35
N ILE A 37 20.09 15.28 18.59
CA ILE A 37 20.18 16.46 17.72
C ILE A 37 19.53 17.68 18.39
N SER A 38 20.24 18.80 18.37
CA SER A 38 19.77 20.08 18.90
C SER A 38 18.58 20.64 18.11
N ALA A 39 17.78 21.51 18.73
CA ALA A 39 16.65 22.15 18.05
C ALA A 39 17.09 23.08 16.89
N ARG A 40 18.35 23.52 16.88
CA ARG A 40 18.93 24.31 15.78
C ARG A 40 19.21 23.42 14.58
N GLU A 41 19.94 22.32 14.80
CA GLU A 41 20.26 21.35 13.74
C GLU A 41 18.99 20.76 13.12
N ARG A 42 17.95 20.46 13.92
CA ARG A 42 16.65 20.03 13.39
C ARG A 42 16.05 21.06 12.43
N ARG A 43 16.09 22.35 12.76
CA ARG A 43 15.60 23.42 11.87
C ARG A 43 16.42 23.51 10.60
N ASP A 44 17.75 23.42 10.71
CA ASP A 44 18.66 23.48 9.57
C ASP A 44 18.44 22.31 8.60
N VAL A 45 18.19 21.10 9.13
CA VAL A 45 17.83 19.92 8.34
C VAL A 45 16.49 20.14 7.61
N MET A 46 15.47 20.66 8.29
CA MET A 46 14.16 20.94 7.66
C MET A 46 14.27 21.98 6.54
N VAL A 47 15.04 23.05 6.75
CA VAL A 47 15.30 24.06 5.70
C VAL A 47 16.04 23.46 4.52
N THR A 48 17.03 22.61 4.78
CA THR A 48 17.80 21.92 3.72
C THR A 48 16.90 20.97 2.93
N TRP A 49 16.04 20.23 3.60
CA TRP A 49 15.04 19.37 2.97
C TRP A 49 14.09 20.16 2.07
N LEU A 50 13.45 21.21 2.58
CA LEU A 50 12.50 22.01 1.80
C LEU A 50 13.14 22.61 0.54
N ARG A 51 14.38 23.12 0.66
CA ARG A 51 15.14 23.65 -0.48
C ARG A 51 15.44 22.56 -1.52
N HIS A 52 15.87 21.38 -1.06
CA HIS A 52 16.18 20.26 -1.95
C HIS A 52 14.94 19.69 -2.63
N LYS A 53 13.83 19.58 -1.89
CA LYS A 53 12.52 19.19 -2.42
C LYS A 53 12.09 20.11 -3.56
N ALA A 54 12.15 21.42 -3.37
CA ALA A 54 11.82 22.40 -4.41
C ALA A 54 12.71 22.29 -5.65
N ALA A 55 14.00 21.95 -5.47
CA ALA A 55 14.91 21.74 -6.60
C ALA A 55 14.55 20.48 -7.40
N VAL A 56 14.30 19.35 -6.73
CA VAL A 56 13.86 18.11 -7.38
C VAL A 56 12.50 18.28 -8.04
N GLU A 57 11.59 19.02 -7.42
CA GLU A 57 10.28 19.36 -7.99
C GLU A 57 10.41 20.09 -9.33
N GLY A 58 11.30 21.08 -9.43
CA GLY A 58 11.59 21.76 -10.68
C GLY A 58 12.12 20.82 -11.78
N GLU A 59 12.90 19.80 -11.42
CA GLU A 59 13.38 18.78 -12.36
C GLU A 59 12.28 17.79 -12.79
N LEU A 60 11.32 17.46 -11.90
CA LEU A 60 10.14 16.66 -12.24
C LEU A 60 9.20 17.39 -13.19
N GLU A 61 9.06 18.72 -13.05
CA GLU A 61 8.20 19.55 -13.90
C GLU A 61 8.81 19.84 -15.28
N THR A 62 10.14 19.77 -15.42
CA THR A 62 10.86 20.05 -16.67
C THR A 62 11.64 18.83 -17.20
N PRO A 63 10.95 17.72 -17.55
CA PRO A 63 11.59 16.46 -17.92
C PRO A 63 12.47 16.53 -19.17
N ASP A 64 12.27 17.53 -20.04
CA ASP A 64 13.13 17.77 -21.21
C ASP A 64 14.59 18.02 -20.81
N ALA A 65 14.84 18.82 -19.77
CA ALA A 65 16.20 19.10 -19.31
C ALA A 65 16.87 17.87 -18.67
N ALA A 66 16.10 17.01 -18.01
CA ALA A 66 16.57 15.79 -17.37
C ALA A 66 16.87 14.67 -18.39
N ALA A 67 16.02 14.53 -19.41
CA ALA A 67 16.19 13.57 -20.50
C ALA A 67 17.42 13.89 -21.35
N THR A 68 17.65 15.16 -21.70
CA THR A 68 18.83 15.56 -22.50
C THR A 68 20.15 15.37 -21.76
N LYS A 69 20.14 15.38 -20.41
CA LYS A 69 21.34 15.23 -19.57
C LYS A 69 21.56 13.81 -19.05
N GLY A 70 20.73 12.83 -19.41
CA GLY A 70 20.86 11.46 -18.91
C GLY A 70 20.65 11.32 -17.39
N ARG A 71 19.96 12.27 -16.75
CA ARG A 71 19.82 12.37 -15.28
C ARG A 71 18.63 11.62 -14.69
N PHE A 72 17.82 10.96 -15.52
CA PHE A 72 16.58 10.29 -15.10
C PHE A 72 16.71 9.50 -13.79
N ARG A 73 17.74 8.63 -13.68
CA ARG A 73 17.94 7.78 -12.51
C ARG A 73 18.20 8.57 -11.23
N GLY A 74 18.99 9.64 -11.32
CA GLY A 74 19.33 10.50 -10.19
C GLY A 74 18.11 11.25 -9.68
N VAL A 75 17.34 11.85 -10.60
CA VAL A 75 16.11 12.57 -10.28
C VAL A 75 15.06 11.62 -9.69
N PHE A 76 14.87 10.45 -10.32
CA PHE A 76 13.86 9.49 -9.89
C PHE A 76 14.19 8.86 -8.53
N LEU A 77 15.44 8.45 -8.30
CA LEU A 77 15.83 7.96 -6.98
C LEU A 77 15.71 9.06 -5.92
N SER A 78 16.13 10.29 -6.24
CA SER A 78 16.01 11.43 -5.33
C SER A 78 14.55 11.71 -4.96
N SER A 79 13.63 11.66 -5.93
CA SER A 79 12.21 11.88 -5.68
C SER A 79 11.58 10.78 -4.83
N LEU A 80 11.98 9.52 -5.02
CA LEU A 80 11.53 8.40 -4.19
C LEU A 80 12.09 8.46 -2.76
N LEU A 81 13.34 8.87 -2.59
CA LEU A 81 13.92 9.12 -1.26
C LEU A 81 13.18 10.25 -0.54
N LEU A 82 12.85 11.32 -1.24
CA LEU A 82 12.06 12.42 -0.69
C LEU A 82 10.62 12.00 -0.39
N ALA A 83 10.05 11.05 -1.10
CA ALA A 83 8.75 10.47 -0.77
C ALA A 83 8.79 9.78 0.62
N VAL A 84 9.87 9.05 0.93
CA VAL A 84 10.08 8.49 2.28
C VAL A 84 10.18 9.60 3.33
N VAL A 85 10.82 10.72 2.98
CA VAL A 85 10.88 11.88 3.88
C VAL A 85 9.50 12.48 4.14
N GLU A 86 8.65 12.62 3.13
CA GLU A 86 7.26 13.09 3.31
C GLU A 86 6.50 12.21 4.31
N LEU A 87 6.65 10.88 4.21
CA LEU A 87 6.03 9.93 5.14
C LEU A 87 6.52 10.12 6.59
N MET A 88 7.79 10.46 6.79
CA MET A 88 8.35 10.76 8.11
C MET A 88 7.98 12.15 8.62
N ALA A 89 7.87 13.12 7.71
CA ALA A 89 7.64 14.51 8.04
C ALA A 89 6.19 14.76 8.47
N GLY A 90 5.23 14.09 7.81
CA GLY A 90 3.87 13.80 8.28
C GLY A 90 3.11 14.99 8.87
N LYS A 91 3.05 16.13 8.18
CA LYS A 91 2.39 17.35 8.70
C LYS A 91 1.23 17.88 7.87
N ASP A 92 1.25 17.63 6.56
CA ASP A 92 0.27 18.23 5.65
C ASP A 92 -0.55 17.13 4.97
N ASP A 93 -1.86 17.18 5.15
CA ASP A 93 -2.80 16.28 4.49
C ASP A 93 -2.70 16.43 2.97
N GLY A 94 -2.34 15.35 2.27
CA GLY A 94 -2.30 15.32 0.80
C GLY A 94 -0.94 15.62 0.18
N SER A 95 0.07 16.09 0.94
CA SER A 95 1.38 16.45 0.36
C SER A 95 2.07 15.26 -0.31
N PHE A 96 1.94 14.08 0.28
CA PHE A 96 2.49 12.84 -0.22
C PHE A 96 1.85 12.43 -1.56
N GLN A 97 0.54 12.56 -1.69
CA GLN A 97 -0.21 12.19 -2.90
C GLN A 97 0.14 13.12 -4.05
N VAL A 98 0.21 14.43 -3.78
CA VAL A 98 0.67 15.42 -4.78
C VAL A 98 2.09 15.10 -5.22
N TRP A 99 2.96 14.67 -4.30
CA TRP A 99 4.32 14.24 -4.65
C TRP A 99 4.33 12.99 -5.55
N LEU A 100 3.58 11.96 -5.18
CA LEU A 100 3.45 10.74 -6.00
C LEU A 100 2.86 11.03 -7.39
N ALA A 101 1.88 11.92 -7.50
CA ALA A 101 1.33 12.38 -8.77
C ALA A 101 2.38 13.02 -9.70
N ARG A 102 3.26 13.85 -9.13
CA ARG A 102 4.37 14.45 -9.89
C ARG A 102 5.38 13.41 -10.36
N VAL A 103 5.72 12.46 -9.49
CA VAL A 103 6.61 11.34 -9.84
C VAL A 103 5.99 10.47 -10.93
N SER A 104 4.70 10.12 -10.83
CA SER A 104 3.96 9.38 -11.85
C SER A 104 4.02 10.08 -13.21
N ASN A 105 3.72 11.38 -13.25
CA ASN A 105 3.76 12.15 -14.49
C ASN A 105 5.18 12.17 -15.11
N PHE A 106 6.21 12.33 -14.29
CA PHE A 106 7.60 12.28 -14.72
C PHE A 106 7.96 10.91 -15.34
N VAL A 107 7.59 9.81 -14.67
CA VAL A 107 7.82 8.45 -15.17
C VAL A 107 7.09 8.22 -16.49
N ARG A 108 5.81 8.61 -16.60
CA ARG A 108 5.00 8.47 -17.81
C ARG A 108 5.62 9.20 -19.01
N LEU A 109 6.02 10.46 -18.83
CA LEU A 109 6.63 11.26 -19.89
C LEU A 109 7.96 10.65 -20.37
N HIS A 110 8.72 10.02 -19.46
CA HIS A 110 9.94 9.30 -19.83
C HIS A 110 9.66 7.97 -20.53
N ALA A 111 8.62 7.24 -20.11
CA ALA A 111 8.18 5.99 -20.73
C ALA A 111 7.72 6.21 -22.19
N GLU A 112 6.92 7.26 -22.44
CA GLU A 112 6.44 7.63 -23.78
C GLU A 112 7.58 7.92 -24.77
N ARG A 113 8.74 8.38 -24.29
CA ARG A 113 9.89 8.76 -25.12
C ARG A 113 10.86 7.62 -25.39
N ARG A 114 11.17 6.83 -24.36
CA ARG A 114 12.21 5.79 -24.41
C ARG A 114 11.63 4.40 -24.65
N GLY A 115 10.32 4.19 -24.43
CA GLY A 115 9.74 2.86 -24.33
C GLY A 115 10.15 2.16 -23.03
N MET A 116 9.23 1.43 -22.43
CA MET A 116 9.45 0.69 -21.17
C MET A 116 10.47 -0.44 -21.31
N GLU A 117 10.56 -1.04 -22.49
CA GLU A 117 11.44 -2.19 -22.78
C GLU A 117 12.91 -1.87 -22.60
N LEU A 118 13.30 -0.61 -22.85
CA LEU A 118 14.67 -0.14 -22.79
C LEU A 118 15.13 0.22 -21.37
N TRP A 119 14.29 0.01 -20.35
CA TRP A 119 14.61 0.30 -18.97
C TRP A 119 15.55 -0.74 -18.37
N THR A 120 16.58 -0.26 -17.69
CA THR A 120 17.55 -1.10 -16.99
C THR A 120 16.93 -1.79 -15.77
N PRO A 121 17.51 -2.91 -15.28
CA PRO A 121 16.99 -3.60 -14.10
C PRO A 121 16.84 -2.68 -12.88
N PHE A 122 17.84 -1.82 -12.63
CA PHE A 122 17.77 -0.85 -11.55
C PHE A 122 16.63 0.16 -11.72
N GLU A 123 16.41 0.65 -12.95
CA GLU A 123 15.28 1.54 -13.23
C GLU A 123 13.99 0.81 -12.88
N ARG A 124 13.76 -0.42 -13.39
CA ARG A 124 12.58 -1.25 -13.10
C ARG A 124 12.31 -1.42 -11.61
N ASP A 125 13.35 -1.67 -10.82
CA ASP A 125 13.23 -1.77 -9.36
C ASP A 125 12.79 -0.46 -8.69
N LEU A 126 13.20 0.69 -9.22
CA LEU A 126 12.70 1.99 -8.75
C LEU A 126 11.21 2.18 -9.08
N ILE A 127 10.72 1.72 -10.24
CA ILE A 127 9.28 1.75 -10.53
C ILE A 127 8.52 0.79 -9.63
N ARG A 128 9.03 -0.43 -9.39
CA ARG A 128 8.40 -1.35 -8.43
C ARG A 128 8.26 -0.70 -7.07
N PHE A 129 9.31 -0.02 -6.59
CA PHE A 129 9.26 0.71 -5.34
C PHE A 129 8.27 1.88 -5.37
N PHE A 130 8.25 2.66 -6.45
CA PHE A 130 7.27 3.74 -6.65
C PHE A 130 5.83 3.21 -6.60
N ARG A 131 5.51 2.19 -7.39
CA ARG A 131 4.20 1.52 -7.40
C ARG A 131 3.81 1.02 -6.03
N PHE A 132 4.76 0.44 -5.33
CA PHE A 132 4.52 -0.05 -3.97
C PHE A 132 4.10 1.09 -3.03
N LEU A 133 4.79 2.23 -3.05
CA LEU A 133 4.42 3.41 -2.26
C LEU A 133 3.03 3.96 -2.63
N ASP A 134 2.75 4.04 -3.94
CA ASP A 134 1.45 4.50 -4.46
C ASP A 134 0.31 3.60 -4.00
N LEU A 135 0.49 2.28 -4.12
CA LEU A 135 -0.49 1.28 -3.68
C LEU A 135 -0.75 1.34 -2.18
N LEU A 136 0.28 1.44 -1.35
CA LEU A 136 0.10 1.57 0.10
C LEU A 136 -0.67 2.84 0.47
N SER A 137 -0.37 3.96 -0.20
CA SER A 137 -1.11 5.21 -0.02
C SER A 137 -2.57 5.07 -0.43
N ALA A 138 -2.81 4.53 -1.62
CA ALA A 138 -4.16 4.38 -2.15
C ALA A 138 -5.02 3.46 -1.28
N ILE A 139 -4.48 2.33 -0.82
CA ILE A 139 -5.22 1.38 0.03
C ILE A 139 -5.54 1.99 1.40
N SER A 140 -4.57 2.66 2.03
CA SER A 140 -4.79 3.32 3.35
C SER A 140 -5.83 4.43 3.27
N ARG A 141 -5.91 5.14 2.13
CA ARG A 141 -6.86 6.25 1.92
C ARG A 141 -8.15 5.86 1.23
N ARG A 142 -8.26 4.62 0.72
CA ARG A 142 -9.40 4.15 -0.10
C ARG A 142 -9.57 5.00 -1.37
N GLU A 143 -8.45 5.36 -1.97
CA GLU A 143 -8.36 6.16 -3.20
C GLU A 143 -7.94 5.26 -4.37
N MET A 144 -8.15 5.74 -5.60
CA MET A 144 -7.55 5.09 -6.77
C MET A 144 -6.04 5.37 -6.76
N PRO A 145 -5.18 4.39 -7.00
CA PRO A 145 -3.76 4.67 -7.08
C PRO A 145 -3.43 5.47 -8.35
N VAL A 146 -2.37 6.26 -8.26
CA VAL A 146 -2.04 7.34 -9.20
C VAL A 146 -1.52 6.79 -10.52
N GLU A 147 -0.73 5.72 -10.49
CA GLU A 147 -0.24 5.09 -11.72
C GLU A 147 -1.32 4.15 -12.28
N PRO A 148 -1.85 4.38 -13.49
CA PRO A 148 -2.67 3.38 -14.13
C PRO A 148 -1.79 2.16 -14.37
N GLN A 149 -2.18 1.00 -13.82
CA GLN A 149 -1.50 -0.23 -14.17
C GLN A 149 -1.59 -0.38 -15.70
N VAL A 150 -0.45 -0.51 -16.37
CA VAL A 150 -0.40 -1.09 -17.72
C VAL A 150 -0.70 -2.57 -17.53
N ALA A 151 -1.95 -2.87 -17.21
CA ALA A 151 -2.51 -4.17 -17.41
C ALA A 151 -2.30 -4.51 -18.89
N PRO A 152 -1.93 -5.75 -19.23
CA PRO A 152 -2.21 -6.22 -20.57
C PRO A 152 -3.73 -6.10 -20.74
N GLU A 153 -4.22 -5.07 -21.45
CA GLU A 153 -5.58 -5.11 -21.93
C GLU A 153 -5.67 -6.27 -22.94
N PRO A 154 -6.69 -7.12 -22.86
CA PRO A 154 -7.93 -6.94 -22.12
C PRO A 154 -7.91 -7.59 -20.74
N TRP A 155 -8.47 -6.89 -19.75
CA TRP A 155 -8.96 -7.51 -18.53
C TRP A 155 -10.02 -8.58 -18.90
N PRO A 156 -9.94 -9.82 -18.38
CA PRO A 156 -9.04 -10.28 -17.33
C PRO A 156 -7.77 -10.89 -17.94
N ALA A 157 -6.73 -10.09 -18.16
CA ALA A 157 -5.40 -10.64 -18.34
C ALA A 157 -5.01 -11.29 -17.00
N ARG A 158 -4.64 -12.55 -17.06
CA ARG A 158 -4.23 -13.30 -15.89
C ARG A 158 -3.00 -12.58 -15.29
N PRO A 159 -3.04 -12.13 -14.03
CA PRO A 159 -1.88 -11.54 -13.39
C PRO A 159 -0.70 -12.51 -13.46
N PRO A 160 0.55 -12.02 -13.49
CA PRO A 160 1.72 -12.88 -13.47
C PRO A 160 1.58 -13.86 -12.31
N GLU A 161 1.57 -15.16 -12.63
CA GLU A 161 1.55 -16.19 -11.61
C GLU A 161 2.90 -16.18 -10.87
N LEU A 162 2.91 -16.63 -9.61
CA LEU A 162 4.14 -16.69 -8.79
C LEU A 162 5.28 -17.50 -9.46
N GLU A 163 4.95 -18.34 -10.45
CA GLU A 163 5.85 -19.23 -11.21
C GLU A 163 6.06 -18.77 -12.66
N SER A 164 5.73 -17.52 -13.00
CA SER A 164 6.00 -16.99 -14.34
C SER A 164 7.48 -17.17 -14.65
N THR A 165 7.80 -17.80 -15.79
CA THR A 165 9.19 -17.97 -16.23
C THR A 165 9.83 -16.58 -16.28
N PRO A 166 10.91 -16.31 -15.52
CA PRO A 166 11.55 -15.01 -15.54
C PRO A 166 11.92 -14.65 -16.97
N GLU A 167 11.56 -13.46 -17.42
CA GLU A 167 12.04 -12.95 -18.69
C GLU A 167 13.57 -12.81 -18.64
N ALA A 168 14.22 -12.75 -19.80
CA ALA A 168 15.68 -12.67 -19.88
C ALA A 168 16.22 -11.47 -19.07
N GLY A 169 16.81 -11.75 -17.91
CA GLY A 169 17.39 -10.75 -17.01
C GLY A 169 16.59 -10.44 -15.74
N GLU A 170 15.44 -11.08 -15.50
CA GLU A 170 14.65 -10.91 -14.27
C GLU A 170 15.01 -11.93 -13.17
N THR A 171 15.00 -11.49 -11.92
CA THR A 171 15.21 -12.38 -10.77
C THR A 171 13.89 -13.02 -10.33
N PRO A 172 13.92 -14.21 -9.69
CA PRO A 172 12.71 -14.81 -9.12
C PRO A 172 11.99 -13.87 -8.12
N ASP A 173 12.74 -13.08 -7.37
CA ASP A 173 12.19 -12.08 -6.45
C ASP A 173 11.45 -10.95 -7.16
N ALA A 174 11.94 -10.52 -8.33
CA ALA A 174 11.27 -9.49 -9.12
C ALA A 174 9.89 -9.96 -9.60
N VAL A 175 9.78 -11.20 -10.09
CA VAL A 175 8.50 -11.82 -10.50
C VAL A 175 7.52 -11.90 -9.33
N ARG A 176 8.01 -12.30 -8.15
CA ARG A 176 7.23 -12.36 -6.91
C ARG A 176 6.72 -10.99 -6.48
N ILE A 177 7.58 -9.97 -6.54
CA ILE A 177 7.21 -8.59 -6.25
C ILE A 177 6.15 -8.11 -7.26
N ASP A 178 6.31 -8.37 -8.55
CA ASP A 178 5.36 -7.94 -9.56
C ASP A 178 3.98 -8.61 -9.38
N ALA A 179 3.95 -9.91 -9.03
CA ALA A 179 2.72 -10.62 -8.68
C ALA A 179 2.04 -10.02 -7.42
N MET A 180 2.84 -9.65 -6.41
CA MET A 180 2.36 -8.96 -5.22
C MET A 180 1.79 -7.57 -5.56
N LEU A 181 2.52 -6.76 -6.34
CA LEU A 181 2.07 -5.42 -6.75
C LEU A 181 0.81 -5.48 -7.58
N SER A 182 0.70 -6.44 -8.51
CA SER A 182 -0.53 -6.62 -9.30
C SER A 182 -1.73 -6.94 -8.40
N THR A 183 -1.53 -7.80 -7.41
CA THR A 183 -2.59 -8.12 -6.45
C THR A 183 -3.00 -6.89 -5.64
N MET A 184 -2.02 -6.14 -5.13
CA MET A 184 -2.28 -4.94 -4.33
C MET A 184 -3.00 -3.87 -5.15
N TRP A 185 -2.68 -3.74 -6.45
CA TRP A 185 -3.40 -2.87 -7.37
C TRP A 185 -4.86 -3.30 -7.53
N GLU A 186 -5.11 -4.57 -7.83
CA GLU A 186 -6.48 -5.10 -7.91
C GLU A 186 -7.26 -4.86 -6.63
N TRP A 187 -6.62 -5.04 -5.47
CA TRP A 187 -7.23 -4.73 -4.19
C TRP A 187 -7.57 -3.25 -4.05
N ALA A 188 -6.65 -2.33 -4.37
CA ALA A 188 -6.90 -0.89 -4.25
C ALA A 188 -8.09 -0.44 -5.12
N VAL A 189 -8.14 -0.90 -6.38
CA VAL A 189 -9.24 -0.62 -7.31
C VAL A 189 -10.55 -1.20 -6.78
N LEU A 190 -10.54 -2.46 -6.34
CA LEU A 190 -11.72 -3.14 -5.81
C LEU A 190 -12.23 -2.48 -4.54
N GLN A 191 -11.33 -2.09 -3.61
CA GLN A 191 -11.66 -1.41 -2.36
C GLN A 191 -12.37 -0.09 -2.63
N ARG A 192 -11.89 0.70 -3.61
CA ARG A 192 -12.54 1.94 -4.01
C ARG A 192 -13.95 1.68 -4.55
N ARG A 193 -14.10 0.71 -5.46
CA ARG A 193 -15.40 0.33 -6.03
C ARG A 193 -16.38 -0.18 -4.98
N ILE A 194 -15.91 -0.98 -4.03
CA ILE A 194 -16.70 -1.42 -2.87
C ILE A 194 -17.22 -0.20 -2.10
N HIS A 195 -16.34 0.76 -1.79
CA HIS A 195 -16.73 1.93 -1.02
C HIS A 195 -17.76 2.81 -1.76
N ASP A 196 -17.51 3.08 -3.05
CA ASP A 196 -18.43 3.85 -3.89
C ASP A 196 -19.79 3.14 -4.03
N TRP A 197 -19.77 1.81 -4.20
CA TRP A 197 -21.01 1.01 -4.27
C TRP A 197 -21.80 1.04 -2.96
N ILE A 198 -21.12 0.88 -1.80
CA ILE A 198 -21.77 0.96 -0.48
C ILE A 198 -22.45 2.33 -0.31
N ALA A 199 -21.76 3.42 -0.62
CA ALA A 199 -22.31 4.77 -0.49
C ALA A 199 -23.57 4.96 -1.36
N LEU A 200 -23.58 4.42 -2.58
CA LEU A 200 -24.75 4.44 -3.46
C LEU A 200 -25.88 3.55 -2.94
N ALA A 201 -25.57 2.35 -2.47
CA ALA A 201 -26.55 1.39 -1.95
C ALA A 201 -27.30 1.92 -0.71
N GLU A 202 -26.59 2.57 0.21
CA GLU A 202 -27.18 3.21 1.38
C GLU A 202 -28.05 4.41 0.99
N GLY A 203 -27.57 5.25 0.07
CA GLY A 203 -28.28 6.42 -0.41
C GLY A 203 -29.57 6.09 -1.17
N GLN A 204 -29.63 4.95 -1.86
CA GLN A 204 -30.78 4.55 -2.69
C GLN A 204 -31.82 3.69 -1.97
N HIS A 205 -31.58 3.28 -0.71
CA HIS A 205 -32.45 2.38 0.05
C HIS A 205 -32.95 1.22 -0.82
N LEU A 206 -32.03 0.34 -1.25
CA LEU A 206 -32.31 -0.86 -2.06
C LEU A 206 -33.29 -1.81 -1.33
N SER A 207 -34.55 -1.41 -1.26
CA SER A 207 -35.64 -2.15 -0.67
C SER A 207 -36.12 -3.20 -1.68
N PRO A 208 -36.67 -4.33 -1.23
CA PRO A 208 -37.39 -5.23 -2.12
C PRO A 208 -38.47 -4.45 -2.89
N PRO A 209 -38.72 -4.76 -4.18
CA PRO A 209 -39.68 -4.01 -4.98
C PRO A 209 -41.10 -4.31 -4.48
N GLU A 210 -41.62 -3.49 -3.55
CA GLU A 210 -42.96 -3.69 -2.98
C GLU A 210 -44.05 -2.85 -3.64
N THR A 211 -43.72 -1.91 -4.55
CA THR A 211 -44.74 -1.10 -5.23
C THR A 211 -44.50 -0.97 -6.74
N PRO A 212 -45.51 -1.26 -7.60
CA PRO A 212 -45.40 -1.20 -9.05
C PRO A 212 -45.43 0.22 -9.64
N ASP A 213 -45.53 1.27 -8.81
CA ASP A 213 -45.63 2.67 -9.26
C ASP A 213 -44.28 3.42 -9.36
N GLY A 214 -43.15 2.70 -9.29
CA GLY A 214 -41.83 3.27 -9.49
C GLY A 214 -41.55 3.61 -10.96
N SER A 215 -41.23 4.87 -11.25
CA SER A 215 -40.72 5.34 -12.56
C SER A 215 -39.72 4.34 -13.17
N GLU A 216 -39.91 3.95 -14.44
CA GLU A 216 -39.06 2.98 -15.17
C GLU A 216 -37.56 3.35 -15.17
N ALA A 217 -37.23 4.63 -15.00
CA ALA A 217 -35.84 5.08 -14.87
C ALA A 217 -35.21 4.63 -13.54
N SER A 218 -35.97 4.71 -12.44
CA SER A 218 -35.52 4.30 -11.10
C SER A 218 -35.33 2.78 -11.01
N SER A 219 -36.16 1.99 -11.70
CA SER A 219 -36.00 0.53 -11.73
C SER A 219 -34.77 0.09 -12.53
N ARG A 220 -34.43 0.77 -13.65
CA ARG A 220 -33.21 0.48 -14.42
C ARG A 220 -31.94 0.84 -13.66
N GLU A 221 -31.92 1.98 -12.96
CA GLU A 221 -30.78 2.40 -12.14
C GLU A 221 -30.53 1.42 -10.99
N GLN A 222 -31.58 0.96 -10.31
CA GLN A 222 -31.47 -0.07 -9.26
C GLN A 222 -30.97 -1.42 -9.80
N VAL A 223 -31.44 -1.84 -10.98
CA VAL A 223 -30.93 -3.06 -11.64
C VAL A 223 -29.45 -2.89 -11.99
N GLY A 224 -29.05 -1.74 -12.53
CA GLY A 224 -27.65 -1.44 -12.83
C GLY A 224 -26.76 -1.50 -11.59
N LEU A 225 -27.20 -0.89 -10.48
CA LEU A 225 -26.46 -0.92 -9.22
C LEU A 225 -26.34 -2.35 -8.65
N ARG A 226 -27.39 -3.17 -8.75
CA ARG A 226 -27.32 -4.59 -8.34
C ARG A 226 -26.34 -5.39 -9.19
N VAL A 227 -26.36 -5.22 -10.51
CA VAL A 227 -25.41 -5.89 -11.43
C VAL A 227 -23.97 -5.51 -11.07
N GLN A 228 -23.71 -4.21 -10.88
CA GLN A 228 -22.40 -3.72 -10.45
C GLN A 228 -21.96 -4.35 -9.12
N GLY A 229 -22.87 -4.50 -8.16
CA GLY A 229 -22.60 -5.13 -6.87
C GLY A 229 -22.22 -6.61 -7.01
N LEU A 230 -22.94 -7.35 -7.87
CA LEU A 230 -22.62 -8.76 -8.17
C LEU A 230 -21.25 -8.89 -8.86
N ASP A 231 -20.93 -7.99 -9.79
CA ASP A 231 -19.62 -7.98 -10.46
C ASP A 231 -18.48 -7.77 -9.43
N ILE A 232 -18.66 -6.83 -8.49
CA ILE A 232 -17.71 -6.58 -7.40
C ILE A 232 -17.52 -7.83 -6.53
N VAL A 233 -18.60 -8.54 -6.19
CA VAL A 233 -18.54 -9.78 -5.39
C VAL A 233 -17.79 -10.89 -6.14
N CYS A 234 -18.01 -11.04 -7.45
CA CYS A 234 -17.27 -11.98 -8.29
C CYS A 234 -15.77 -11.67 -8.32
N GLU A 235 -15.39 -10.41 -8.51
CA GLU A 235 -14.00 -9.97 -8.49
C GLU A 235 -13.34 -10.19 -7.12
N ALA A 236 -14.05 -9.90 -6.04
CA ALA A 236 -13.57 -10.16 -4.67
C ALA A 236 -13.32 -11.65 -4.44
N THR A 237 -14.21 -12.51 -4.91
CA THR A 237 -14.08 -13.98 -4.81
C THR A 237 -12.84 -14.47 -5.58
N ALA A 238 -12.64 -13.97 -6.80
CA ALA A 238 -11.49 -14.32 -7.62
C ALA A 238 -10.16 -13.87 -6.98
N LEU A 239 -10.14 -12.64 -6.45
CA LEU A 239 -8.99 -12.08 -5.74
C LEU A 239 -8.63 -12.93 -4.51
N GLN A 240 -9.61 -13.24 -3.64
CA GLN A 240 -9.37 -14.07 -2.46
C GLN A 240 -8.87 -15.47 -2.81
N SER A 241 -9.47 -16.12 -3.80
CA SER A 241 -9.06 -17.46 -4.26
C SER A 241 -7.61 -17.48 -4.73
N ARG A 242 -7.21 -16.43 -5.47
CA ARG A 242 -5.82 -16.27 -5.92
C ARG A 242 -4.87 -16.05 -4.75
N MET A 243 -5.27 -15.28 -3.73
CA MET A 243 -4.43 -15.05 -2.55
C MET A 243 -4.24 -16.28 -1.69
N ILE A 244 -5.30 -17.05 -1.47
CA ILE A 244 -5.22 -18.33 -0.77
C ILE A 244 -4.28 -19.28 -1.54
N THR A 245 -4.38 -19.33 -2.87
CA THR A 245 -3.50 -20.14 -3.71
C THR A 245 -2.04 -19.71 -3.58
N ASN A 246 -1.76 -18.41 -3.68
CA ASN A 246 -0.40 -17.87 -3.54
C ASN A 246 0.19 -18.13 -2.15
N LEU A 247 -0.60 -17.95 -1.08
CA LEU A 247 -0.16 -18.25 0.30
C LEU A 247 0.11 -19.74 0.50
N SER A 248 -0.71 -20.61 -0.10
CA SER A 248 -0.51 -22.06 -0.05
C SER A 248 0.79 -22.44 -0.74
N ARG A 249 1.10 -21.85 -1.90
CA ARG A 249 2.37 -22.04 -2.61
C ARG A 249 3.55 -21.58 -1.79
N LEU A 250 3.50 -20.38 -1.22
CA LEU A 250 4.56 -19.84 -0.35
C LEU A 250 4.83 -20.72 0.88
N SER A 251 3.81 -21.42 1.38
CA SER A 251 3.95 -22.32 2.53
C SER A 251 4.60 -23.67 2.18
N LEU A 252 4.67 -24.03 0.90
CA LEU A 252 5.31 -25.25 0.41
C LEU A 252 6.79 -25.04 0.04
N GLU A 253 7.24 -23.80 -0.04
CA GLU A 253 8.64 -23.49 -0.32
C GLU A 253 9.49 -23.82 0.92
N PRO A 254 10.58 -24.60 0.78
CA PRO A 254 11.52 -24.78 1.88
C PRO A 254 12.06 -23.40 2.28
N GLU A 255 11.97 -23.06 3.58
CA GLU A 255 12.43 -21.79 4.19
C GLU A 255 13.56 -21.15 3.38
N PRO A 256 13.27 -20.15 2.53
CA PRO A 256 14.26 -19.66 1.62
C PRO A 256 15.12 -18.58 2.27
N GLU A 257 16.31 -18.45 1.70
CA GLU A 257 17.23 -17.33 1.78
C GLU A 257 16.56 -15.94 1.94
N PRO A 258 17.29 -14.91 2.43
CA PRO A 258 16.75 -13.57 2.77
C PRO A 258 16.16 -12.81 1.57
N GLY A 259 14.97 -13.21 1.12
CA GLY A 259 14.15 -12.55 0.12
C GLY A 259 13.06 -11.65 0.73
N PRO A 260 12.33 -10.88 -0.09
CA PRO A 260 11.26 -10.01 0.39
C PRO A 260 10.09 -10.83 0.95
N SER A 261 9.66 -10.54 2.18
CA SER A 261 8.47 -11.17 2.76
C SER A 261 7.19 -10.56 2.17
N ILE A 262 6.66 -11.22 1.13
CA ILE A 262 5.43 -10.80 0.43
C ILE A 262 4.15 -11.37 1.07
N GLY A 263 4.25 -12.48 1.80
CA GLY A 263 3.13 -13.17 2.45
C GLY A 263 2.27 -12.27 3.35
N PRO A 264 2.83 -11.35 4.15
CA PRO A 264 2.04 -10.43 4.96
C PRO A 264 1.05 -9.61 4.12
N TYR A 265 1.42 -9.16 2.91
CA TYR A 265 0.54 -8.35 2.06
C TYR A 265 -0.65 -9.14 1.53
N TYR A 266 -0.45 -10.41 1.16
CA TYR A 266 -1.58 -11.28 0.75
C TYR A 266 -2.57 -11.51 1.89
N ARG A 267 -2.08 -11.71 3.12
CA ARG A 267 -2.95 -11.85 4.30
C ARG A 267 -3.66 -10.54 4.64
N TRP A 268 -2.98 -9.41 4.49
CA TRP A 268 -3.58 -8.08 4.66
C TRP A 268 -4.70 -7.83 3.65
N VAL A 269 -4.49 -8.14 2.37
CA VAL A 269 -5.54 -8.07 1.33
C VAL A 269 -6.73 -8.97 1.66
N LEU A 270 -6.49 -10.24 2.02
CA LEU A 270 -7.57 -11.16 2.43
C LEU A 270 -8.42 -10.61 3.58
N THR A 271 -7.73 -10.03 4.58
CA THR A 271 -8.38 -9.41 5.74
C THR A 271 -9.20 -8.19 5.33
N GLY A 272 -8.62 -7.32 4.49
CA GLY A 272 -9.27 -6.12 3.97
C GLY A 272 -10.51 -6.42 3.13
N VAL A 273 -10.45 -7.38 2.20
CA VAL A 273 -11.60 -7.79 1.38
C VAL A 273 -12.73 -8.30 2.27
N THR A 274 -12.41 -9.23 3.18
CA THR A 274 -13.41 -9.82 4.07
C THR A 274 -14.08 -8.76 4.93
N HIS A 275 -13.30 -7.84 5.50
CA HIS A 275 -13.84 -6.77 6.35
C HIS A 275 -14.80 -5.86 5.59
N ASN A 276 -14.47 -5.46 4.35
CA ASN A 276 -15.34 -4.60 3.56
C ASN A 276 -16.63 -5.31 3.09
N LEU A 277 -16.58 -6.63 2.89
CA LEU A 277 -17.75 -7.43 2.52
C LEU A 277 -18.67 -7.79 3.70
N ARG A 278 -18.23 -7.57 4.95
CA ARG A 278 -19.10 -7.66 6.14
C ARG A 278 -20.10 -6.50 6.25
N HIS A 279 -19.96 -5.47 5.42
CA HIS A 279 -20.84 -4.31 5.47
C HIS A 279 -22.31 -4.70 5.20
N PRO A 280 -23.30 -4.26 6.02
CA PRO A 280 -24.69 -4.68 5.88
C PRO A 280 -25.32 -4.39 4.51
N ALA A 281 -24.87 -3.35 3.81
CA ALA A 281 -25.35 -2.99 2.47
C ALA A 281 -25.30 -4.17 1.47
N TRP A 282 -24.33 -5.07 1.60
CA TRP A 282 -24.20 -6.22 0.70
C TRP A 282 -25.37 -7.22 0.78
N GLN A 283 -26.10 -7.23 1.89
CA GLN A 283 -27.27 -8.10 2.08
C GLN A 283 -28.38 -7.80 1.05
N SER A 284 -28.43 -6.57 0.51
CA SER A 284 -29.43 -6.19 -0.49
C SER A 284 -29.28 -6.92 -1.83
N LEU A 285 -28.14 -7.58 -2.07
CA LEU A 285 -27.90 -8.37 -3.28
C LEU A 285 -28.53 -9.77 -3.22
N GLY A 286 -28.85 -10.27 -2.02
CA GLY A 286 -29.46 -11.60 -1.85
C GLY A 286 -28.58 -12.77 -2.32
N CYS A 287 -27.26 -12.58 -2.36
CA CYS A 287 -26.29 -13.61 -2.73
C CYS A 287 -25.39 -14.00 -1.55
N GLU A 288 -24.73 -15.16 -1.67
CA GLU A 288 -23.66 -15.54 -0.75
C GLU A 288 -22.43 -14.65 -1.00
N LEU A 289 -21.87 -14.12 0.09
CA LEU A 289 -20.70 -13.25 0.04
C LEU A 289 -19.44 -14.06 0.38
N PRO A 290 -18.29 -13.81 -0.29
CA PRO A 290 -17.02 -14.47 0.00
C PRO A 290 -16.39 -13.86 1.28
N VAL A 291 -17.10 -13.98 2.39
CA VAL A 291 -16.65 -13.52 3.71
C VAL A 291 -16.01 -14.71 4.41
N MET A 292 -14.73 -14.61 4.77
CA MET A 292 -14.07 -15.65 5.55
C MET A 292 -14.76 -15.81 6.92
N PRO A 293 -14.92 -17.05 7.42
CA PRO A 293 -15.40 -17.30 8.78
C PRO A 293 -14.53 -16.56 9.81
N PRO A 294 -15.11 -16.07 10.93
CA PRO A 294 -14.36 -15.31 11.92
C PRO A 294 -13.06 -15.97 12.42
N PRO A 295 -13.02 -17.29 12.70
CA PRO A 295 -11.78 -17.96 13.12
C PRO A 295 -10.69 -17.91 12.05
N ALA A 296 -11.06 -18.12 10.79
CA ALA A 296 -10.11 -18.10 9.67
C ALA A 296 -9.59 -16.69 9.42
N LEU A 297 -10.45 -15.67 9.47
CA LEU A 297 -10.03 -14.27 9.34
C LEU A 297 -9.05 -13.88 10.46
N HIS A 298 -9.38 -14.23 11.69
CA HIS A 298 -8.54 -13.98 12.85
C HIS A 298 -7.16 -14.65 12.72
N GLU A 299 -7.11 -15.90 12.27
CA GLU A 299 -5.86 -16.61 12.00
C GLU A 299 -5.03 -15.91 10.91
N GLN A 300 -5.65 -15.44 9.82
CA GLN A 300 -4.94 -14.67 8.78
C GLN A 300 -4.33 -13.39 9.33
N ALA A 301 -5.08 -12.66 10.17
CA ALA A 301 -4.62 -11.44 10.83
C ALA A 301 -3.44 -11.72 11.79
N LEU A 302 -3.56 -12.75 12.64
CA LEU A 302 -2.47 -13.14 13.54
C LEU A 302 -1.22 -13.59 12.80
N ALA A 303 -1.37 -14.35 11.72
CA ALA A 303 -0.24 -14.77 10.90
C ALA A 303 0.43 -13.57 10.21
N ALA A 304 -0.35 -12.60 9.70
CA ALA A 304 0.19 -11.37 9.13
C ALA A 304 1.02 -10.59 10.17
N LEU A 305 0.46 -10.38 11.37
CA LEU A 305 1.16 -9.70 12.46
C LEU A 305 2.43 -10.47 12.88
N GLY A 306 2.33 -11.79 13.02
CA GLY A 306 3.46 -12.64 13.37
C GLY A 306 4.61 -12.54 12.37
N CYS A 307 4.31 -12.54 11.06
CA CYS A 307 5.32 -12.33 10.03
C CYS A 307 5.95 -10.94 10.10
N VAL A 308 5.19 -9.89 10.39
CA VAL A 308 5.76 -8.54 10.54
C VAL A 308 6.65 -8.47 11.78
N GLU A 309 6.23 -9.04 12.90
CA GLU A 309 7.00 -9.08 14.15
C GLU A 309 8.38 -9.72 13.98
N THR A 310 8.53 -10.77 13.17
CA THR A 310 9.85 -11.37 12.90
C THR A 310 10.77 -10.46 12.08
N LEU A 311 10.21 -9.53 11.30
CA LEU A 311 10.96 -8.61 10.45
C LEU A 311 11.32 -7.30 11.18
N VAL A 312 10.57 -6.90 12.20
CA VAL A 312 10.72 -5.61 12.91
C VAL A 312 12.17 -5.36 13.37
N GLY A 313 12.90 -6.41 13.77
CA GLY A 313 14.30 -6.31 14.22
C GLY A 313 15.32 -6.04 13.11
N SER A 314 15.06 -6.47 11.87
CA SER A 314 15.98 -6.36 10.73
C SER A 314 15.66 -5.17 9.81
N LEU A 315 14.42 -4.66 9.88
CA LEU A 315 13.95 -3.54 9.09
C LEU A 315 14.40 -2.19 9.65
N GLY A 316 14.79 -1.30 8.74
CA GLY A 316 15.13 0.09 9.02
C GLY A 316 13.92 1.00 8.79
N LEU A 317 14.03 1.85 7.77
CA LEU A 317 12.92 2.72 7.33
C LEU A 317 11.78 1.93 6.67
N ASP A 318 12.08 0.75 6.11
CA ASP A 318 11.12 -0.08 5.39
C ASP A 318 9.98 -0.60 6.28
N ILE A 319 10.12 -0.53 7.61
CA ILE A 319 9.07 -0.92 8.56
C ILE A 319 7.78 -0.09 8.41
N ALA A 320 7.89 1.17 7.97
CA ALA A 320 6.73 2.03 7.75
C ALA A 320 5.80 1.50 6.65
N MET A 321 6.31 0.66 5.74
CA MET A 321 5.53 0.05 4.66
C MET A 321 4.50 -0.95 5.17
N TYR A 322 4.64 -1.41 6.43
CA TYR A 322 3.69 -2.29 7.10
C TYR A 322 2.69 -1.51 7.96
N LEU A 323 2.81 -0.18 8.07
CA LEU A 323 1.91 0.61 8.91
C LEU A 323 0.43 0.49 8.52
N PRO A 324 0.04 0.47 7.22
CA PRO A 324 -1.34 0.26 6.80
C PRO A 324 -1.95 -1.09 7.24
N PHE A 325 -1.16 -2.03 7.74
CA PHE A 325 -1.68 -3.31 8.24
C PHE A 325 -2.56 -3.10 9.46
N ALA A 326 -2.25 -2.08 10.27
CA ALA A 326 -3.01 -1.73 11.46
C ALA A 326 -4.51 -1.51 11.14
N ASP A 327 -4.86 -1.01 9.94
CA ASP A 327 -6.24 -0.73 9.56
C ASP A 327 -7.15 -1.95 9.52
N PHE A 328 -6.66 -3.10 9.09
CA PHE A 328 -7.49 -4.31 8.95
C PHE A 328 -7.05 -5.39 9.91
N VAL A 329 -5.74 -5.63 10.01
CA VAL A 329 -5.18 -6.64 10.91
C VAL A 329 -5.42 -6.24 12.37
N GLY A 330 -5.28 -4.96 12.71
CA GLY A 330 -5.47 -4.48 14.09
C GLY A 330 -6.88 -4.66 14.61
N ARG A 331 -7.90 -4.60 13.73
CA ARG A 331 -9.31 -4.77 14.12
C ARG A 331 -9.61 -6.18 14.59
N GLU A 332 -8.91 -7.17 14.05
CA GLU A 332 -9.13 -8.57 14.37
C GLU A 332 -8.40 -9.01 15.66
N MET A 333 -7.73 -8.10 16.37
CA MET A 333 -7.08 -8.39 17.66
C MET A 333 -8.12 -8.44 18.79
N GLY A 334 -8.55 -9.66 19.14
CA GLY A 334 -9.65 -9.92 20.07
C GLY A 334 -9.22 -9.93 21.53
N THR A 335 -8.01 -10.40 21.84
CA THR A 335 -7.51 -10.54 23.22
C THR A 335 -6.60 -9.38 23.64
N GLU A 336 -6.50 -9.11 24.94
CA GLU A 336 -5.56 -8.09 25.46
C GLU A 336 -4.11 -8.36 25.05
N ALA A 337 -3.71 -9.63 25.00
CA ALA A 337 -2.37 -10.04 24.59
C ALA A 337 -2.08 -9.70 23.12
N GLU A 338 -3.06 -9.91 22.24
CA GLU A 338 -3.00 -9.58 20.81
C GLU A 338 -3.00 -8.06 20.58
N ARG A 339 -3.89 -7.34 21.26
CA ARG A 339 -3.94 -5.88 21.23
C ARG A 339 -2.60 -5.30 21.67
N ALA A 340 -2.01 -5.82 22.75
CA ALA A 340 -0.69 -5.42 23.22
C ALA A 340 0.43 -5.73 22.21
N ARG A 341 0.34 -6.83 21.44
CA ARG A 341 1.29 -7.12 20.34
C ARG A 341 1.21 -6.08 19.23
N MET A 342 0.00 -5.75 18.77
CA MET A 342 -0.22 -4.72 17.75
C MET A 342 0.27 -3.34 18.21
N LEU A 343 -0.02 -2.95 19.45
CA LEU A 343 0.48 -1.69 20.01
C LEU A 343 2.00 -1.65 20.09
N ARG A 344 2.66 -2.77 20.47
CA ARG A 344 4.13 -2.85 20.46
C ARG A 344 4.70 -2.68 19.06
N PHE A 345 4.07 -3.26 18.04
CA PHE A 345 4.47 -3.04 16.65
C PHE A 345 4.42 -1.54 16.31
N LEU A 346 3.31 -0.86 16.61
CA LEU A 346 3.16 0.58 16.38
C LEU A 346 4.18 1.41 17.17
N ASP A 347 4.50 1.03 18.41
CA ASP A 347 5.57 1.66 19.20
C ASP A 347 6.93 1.54 18.52
N VAL A 348 7.23 0.39 17.91
CA VAL A 348 8.49 0.24 17.18
C VAL A 348 8.49 1.12 15.93
N VAL A 349 7.40 1.17 15.16
CA VAL A 349 7.31 2.04 13.97
C VAL A 349 7.48 3.52 14.36
N LYS A 350 6.81 3.96 15.42
CA LYS A 350 6.98 5.30 16.00
C LYS A 350 8.42 5.53 16.47
N GLY A 351 9.01 4.56 17.17
CA GLY A 351 10.40 4.61 17.63
C GLY A 351 11.41 4.73 16.49
N LYS A 352 11.03 4.36 15.26
CA LYS A 352 11.82 4.56 14.03
C LYS A 352 11.56 5.92 13.35
N GLY A 353 10.78 6.79 13.97
CA GLY A 353 10.58 8.18 13.55
C GLY A 353 9.38 8.41 12.63
N PHE A 354 8.43 7.48 12.58
CA PHE A 354 7.18 7.60 11.83
C PHE A 354 6.02 7.92 12.77
N ASP A 355 5.77 9.21 12.97
CA ASP A 355 4.75 9.69 13.93
C ASP A 355 3.32 9.30 13.54
N LEU A 356 3.06 9.02 12.25
CA LEU A 356 1.79 8.50 11.76
C LEU A 356 1.31 7.24 12.51
N ALA A 357 2.23 6.48 13.13
CA ALA A 357 1.87 5.34 13.97
C ALA A 357 1.00 5.70 15.19
N ASP A 358 1.06 6.95 15.68
CA ASP A 358 0.17 7.42 16.75
C ASP A 358 -1.29 7.53 16.30
N ASP A 359 -1.53 7.91 15.03
CA ASP A 359 -2.88 8.02 14.49
C ASP A 359 -3.53 6.63 14.42
N TYR A 360 -2.80 5.63 13.91
CA TYR A 360 -3.25 4.23 13.92
C TYR A 360 -3.44 3.68 15.33
N ARG A 361 -2.57 4.03 16.28
CA ARG A 361 -2.72 3.65 17.69
C ARG A 361 -4.01 4.19 18.26
N THR A 362 -4.23 5.50 18.11
CA THR A 362 -5.41 6.19 18.64
C THR A 362 -6.67 5.57 18.08
N TYR A 363 -6.70 5.39 16.75
CA TYR A 363 -7.80 4.73 16.05
C TYR A 363 -8.12 3.33 16.60
N LEU A 364 -7.11 2.47 16.79
CA LEU A 364 -7.32 1.10 17.27
C LEU A 364 -7.76 1.05 18.73
N VAL A 365 -7.22 1.92 19.60
CA VAL A 365 -7.63 1.99 21.00
C VAL A 365 -9.10 2.41 21.10
N GLU A 366 -9.50 3.46 20.39
CA GLU A 366 -10.90 3.91 20.33
C GLU A 366 -11.82 2.80 19.82
N LEU A 367 -11.40 2.09 18.76
CA LEU A 367 -12.16 0.97 18.21
C LEU A 367 -12.35 -0.16 19.24
N TRP A 368 -11.29 -0.56 19.93
CA TRP A 368 -11.33 -1.65 20.91
C TRP A 368 -12.07 -1.29 22.20
N GLU A 369 -12.15 0.00 22.54
CA GLU A 369 -12.94 0.50 23.67
C GLU A 369 -14.43 0.62 23.31
N ALA A 370 -14.75 1.00 22.07
CA ALA A 370 -16.13 1.05 21.57
C ALA A 370 -16.77 -0.34 21.49
N VAL A 371 -15.99 -1.37 21.12
CA VAL A 371 -16.39 -2.77 21.21
C VAL A 371 -16.19 -3.24 22.65
N GLY A 372 -17.13 -2.87 23.53
CA GLY A 372 -17.03 -3.16 24.97
C GLY A 372 -16.77 -4.65 25.29
N PRO A 373 -16.26 -4.96 26.49
CA PRO A 373 -15.81 -6.31 26.88
C PRO A 373 -16.90 -7.41 26.91
N TRP A 374 -18.13 -7.11 26.51
CA TRP A 374 -19.30 -8.00 26.59
C TRP A 374 -19.81 -8.47 25.21
N GLU A 375 -19.37 -7.90 24.09
CA GLU A 375 -19.71 -8.43 22.75
C GLU A 375 -18.72 -9.48 22.24
N VAL A 376 -17.51 -9.52 22.80
CA VAL A 376 -16.49 -10.52 22.44
C VAL A 376 -16.89 -11.94 22.89
N SER A 377 -17.85 -12.10 23.81
CA SER A 377 -18.34 -13.43 24.22
C SER A 377 -19.59 -13.91 23.48
N ALA A 378 -20.21 -13.09 22.61
CA ALA A 378 -21.43 -13.46 21.90
C ALA A 378 -21.22 -13.80 20.42
N VAL A 379 -19.99 -13.69 19.91
CA VAL A 379 -19.61 -14.04 18.53
C VAL A 379 -18.38 -14.97 18.50
N PHE A 380 -18.40 -16.02 19.32
CA PHE A 380 -17.52 -17.18 19.17
C PHE A 380 -18.34 -18.45 18.95
#